data_AF-B8QRX8-F1
#
_entry.id   AF-B8QRX8-F1
#
_cell.length_a   1.000
_cell.length_b   1.000
_cell.length_c   1.000
_cell.angle_alpha   90.00
_cell.angle_beta   90.00
_cell.angle_gamma   90.00
#
_symmetry.space_group_name_H-M   'P 1'
#
loop_
_entity.id
_entity.type
_entity.pdbx_description
1 polymer ?
#
loop_
_entity_poly.entity_id
_entity_poly.type
_entity_poly.pdbx_seq_one_letter_code
_entity_poly.pdbx_strand_id
1 'polypeptide(L)'
;TTPSSSADLKEALVQARNTLLQQHGTKVSGGRNVLFASQQYGEALGVAPSSLRDIYNVVTTTNLNCHQLLDLLKGQYSHEEMCKVSSFLLNGMSADLKSEGPSVEPPKLQLLMSEIRNLQAILTSYEFFDSRAPTILDS
;
A
#
# COMPACT_ATOMS: atom_id res chain seq x y z
N THR A 1 21.60 11.00 26.50
CA THR A 1 22.29 12.23 26.92
C THR A 1 21.59 13.40 26.26
N THR A 2 21.27 14.45 27.02
CA THR A 2 20.60 15.65 26.49
C THR A 2 21.62 16.51 25.74
N PRO A 3 21.37 16.93 24.49
CA PRO A 3 22.34 17.70 23.72
C PRO A 3 22.56 19.10 24.31
N SER A 4 23.82 19.54 24.35
CA SER A 4 24.29 20.77 25.00
C SER A 4 24.11 22.05 24.18
N SER A 5 23.85 21.94 22.88
CA SER A 5 23.64 23.07 21.97
C SER A 5 22.70 22.70 20.81
N SER A 6 22.21 23.71 20.08
CA SER A 6 21.38 23.49 18.89
C SER A 6 22.12 22.74 17.77
N ALA A 7 23.45 22.89 17.68
CA ALA A 7 24.28 22.15 16.74
C ALA A 7 24.36 20.66 17.13
N ASP A 8 24.63 20.38 18.41
CA ASP A 8 24.68 19.01 18.95
C ASP A 8 23.31 18.32 18.83
N LEU A 9 22.21 19.07 19.03
CA LEU A 9 20.86 18.57 18.84
C LEU A 9 20.59 18.20 17.38
N LYS A 10 20.98 19.05 16.43
CA LYS A 10 20.81 18.77 15.00
C LYS A 10 21.57 17.49 14.60
N GLU A 11 22.80 17.34 15.07
CA GLU A 11 23.60 16.15 14.77
C GLU A 11 22.98 14.89 15.38
N ALA A 12 22.52 14.96 16.64
CA ALA A 12 21.82 13.86 17.29
C ALA A 12 20.52 13.47 16.54
N LEU A 13 19.74 14.44 16.04
CA LEU A 13 18.53 14.20 15.26
C LEU A 13 18.85 13.56 13.89
N VAL A 14 19.90 14.03 13.22
CA VAL A 14 20.37 13.43 11.96
C VAL A 14 20.80 11.98 12.20
N GLN A 15 21.56 11.72 13.26
CA GLN A 15 21.98 10.38 13.62
C GLN A 15 20.79 9.48 13.94
N ALA A 16 19.83 9.95 14.75
CA ALA A 16 18.62 9.19 15.07
C ALA A 16 17.78 8.87 13.83
N ARG A 17 17.60 9.84 12.92
CA ARG A 17 16.94 9.63 11.62
C ARG A 17 17.67 8.57 10.79
N ASN A 18 19.00 8.67 10.71
CA ASN A 18 19.81 7.73 9.92
C ASN A 18 19.73 6.32 10.51
N THR A 19 19.80 6.17 11.84
CA THR A 19 19.63 4.89 12.52
C THR A 19 18.25 4.29 12.23
N LEU A 20 17.18 5.08 12.31
CA LEU A 20 15.82 4.62 12.00
C LEU A 20 15.70 4.16 10.54
N LEU A 21 16.25 4.92 9.59
CA LEU A 21 16.24 4.56 8.18
C LEU A 21 17.13 3.36 7.87
N GLN A 22 18.22 3.16 8.60
CA GLN A 22 19.09 2.00 8.42
C GLN A 22 18.42 0.70 8.90
N GLN A 23 17.62 0.78 9.97
CA GLN A 23 16.90 -0.36 10.53
C GLN A 23 15.61 -0.69 9.76
N HIS A 24 14.89 0.34 9.28
CA HIS A 24 13.53 0.21 8.75
C HIS A 24 13.28 0.99 7.46
N GLY A 25 14.31 1.28 6.67
CA GLY A 25 14.29 2.22 5.55
C GLY A 25 13.11 2.07 4.60
N THR A 26 12.86 0.87 4.07
CA THR A 26 11.73 0.62 3.17
C THR A 26 10.38 0.87 3.83
N LYS A 27 10.16 0.34 5.05
CA LYS A 27 8.90 0.52 5.77
C LYS A 27 8.63 1.99 6.11
N VAL A 28 9.67 2.70 6.56
CA VAL A 28 9.58 4.13 6.93
C VAL A 28 9.35 4.99 5.70
N SER A 29 10.14 4.82 4.65
CA SER A 29 9.99 5.58 3.39
C SER A 29 8.64 5.27 2.73
N GLY A 30 8.24 4.01 2.62
CA GLY A 30 6.97 3.62 2.02
C GLY A 30 5.78 4.17 2.78
N GLY A 31 5.78 4.00 4.11
CA GLY A 31 4.73 4.56 4.97
C GLY A 31 4.64 6.09 4.93
N ARG A 32 5.77 6.79 4.74
CA ARG A 32 5.81 8.24 4.54
C ARG A 32 5.26 8.62 3.16
N ASN A 33 5.73 7.95 2.11
CA ASN A 33 5.42 8.29 0.73
C ASN A 33 3.94 8.03 0.39
N VAL A 34 3.28 7.09 1.07
CA VAL A 34 1.84 6.80 0.88
C VAL A 34 0.94 7.41 1.96
N LEU A 35 1.44 8.32 2.79
CA LEU A 35 0.71 8.85 3.95
C LEU A 35 -0.67 9.42 3.58
N PHE A 36 -0.71 10.35 2.62
CA PHE A 36 -1.97 10.98 2.21
C PHE A 36 -2.95 9.99 1.57
N ALA A 37 -2.46 9.08 0.73
CA ALA A 37 -3.29 8.03 0.13
C ALA A 37 -3.89 7.13 1.24
N SER A 38 -3.10 6.74 2.23
CA SER A 38 -3.58 5.90 3.34
C SER A 38 -4.63 6.62 4.20
N GLN A 39 -4.53 7.95 4.36
CA GLN A 39 -5.53 8.73 5.09
C GLN A 39 -6.84 8.80 4.32
N GLN A 40 -6.78 9.19 3.05
CA GLN A 40 -7.95 9.31 2.18
C GLN A 40 -8.71 7.98 2.05
N TYR A 41 -8.00 6.89 1.77
CA TYR A 41 -8.63 5.58 1.62
C TYR A 41 -9.03 4.98 2.96
N GLY A 42 -8.31 5.28 4.05
CA GLY A 42 -8.67 4.86 5.40
C GLY A 42 -10.01 5.43 5.82
N GLU A 43 -10.24 6.71 5.56
CA GLU A 43 -11.54 7.37 5.78
C GLU A 43 -12.66 6.72 4.95
N ALA A 44 -12.44 6.49 3.66
CA ALA A 44 -13.43 5.88 2.76
C ALA A 44 -13.78 4.42 3.10
N LEU A 45 -12.86 3.70 3.75
CA LEU A 45 -13.02 2.31 4.19
C LEU A 45 -13.45 2.19 5.67
N GLY A 46 -13.43 3.28 6.45
CA GLY A 46 -13.66 3.22 7.88
C GLY A 46 -12.57 2.48 8.66
N VAL A 47 -11.33 2.45 8.14
CA VAL A 47 -10.18 1.76 8.75
C VAL A 47 -9.06 2.71 9.12
N ALA A 48 -8.19 2.29 10.06
CA ALA A 48 -7.04 3.08 10.46
C ALA A 48 -6.05 3.24 9.28
N PRO A 49 -5.56 4.45 8.94
CA PRO A 49 -4.56 4.65 7.89
C PRO A 49 -3.26 3.86 8.09
N SER A 50 -2.94 3.47 9.33
CA SER A 50 -1.81 2.57 9.62
C SER A 50 -2.00 1.17 9.03
N SER A 51 -3.21 0.59 9.05
CA SER A 51 -3.43 -0.75 8.48
C SER A 51 -3.23 -0.75 6.97
N LEU A 52 -3.63 0.32 6.28
CA LEU A 52 -3.37 0.50 4.85
C LEU A 52 -1.87 0.67 4.55
N ARG A 53 -1.12 1.34 5.41
CA ARG A 53 0.35 1.41 5.27
C ARG A 53 1.02 0.06 5.51
N ASP A 54 0.50 -0.74 6.43
CA ASP A 54 1.02 -2.08 6.69
C ASP A 54 0.75 -3.02 5.51
N ILE A 55 -0.47 -3.02 4.91
CA ILE A 55 -0.74 -3.84 3.72
C ILE A 55 0.12 -3.38 2.53
N TYR A 56 0.32 -2.07 2.35
CA TYR A 56 1.22 -1.54 1.32
C TYR A 56 2.65 -2.07 1.51
N ASN A 57 3.16 -2.05 2.75
CA ASN A 57 4.48 -2.57 3.08
C ASN A 57 4.58 -4.08 2.81
N VAL A 58 3.55 -4.87 3.15
CA VAL A 58 3.51 -6.32 2.87
C VAL A 58 3.57 -6.58 1.36
N VAL A 59 2.73 -5.90 0.58
CA VAL A 59 2.66 -6.06 -0.88
C VAL A 59 3.99 -5.70 -1.56
N THR A 60 4.58 -4.58 -1.16
CA THR A 60 5.83 -4.06 -1.77
C THR A 60 7.07 -4.83 -1.33
N THR A 61 7.06 -5.50 -0.18
CA THR A 61 8.20 -6.31 0.27
C THR A 61 8.16 -7.75 -0.26
N THR A 62 6.99 -8.30 -0.61
CA THR A 62 6.81 -9.74 -0.89
C THR A 62 6.81 -10.12 -2.39
N ASN A 63 6.79 -9.16 -3.32
CA ASN A 63 6.77 -9.44 -4.79
C ASN A 63 5.60 -10.33 -5.23
N LEU A 64 4.38 -9.98 -4.82
CA LEU A 64 3.19 -10.80 -5.07
C LEU A 64 2.72 -10.69 -6.52
N ASN A 65 2.33 -11.82 -7.12
CA ASN A 65 1.56 -11.84 -8.37
C ASN A 65 0.06 -11.62 -8.12
N CYS A 66 -0.71 -11.44 -9.19
CA CYS A 66 -2.16 -11.18 -9.15
C CYS A 66 -2.96 -12.20 -8.30
N HIS A 67 -2.70 -13.49 -8.45
CA HIS A 67 -3.40 -14.53 -7.67
C HIS A 67 -3.07 -14.44 -6.18
N GLN A 68 -1.80 -14.25 -5.85
CA GLN A 68 -1.37 -14.08 -4.46
C GLN A 68 -1.92 -12.79 -3.84
N LEU A 69 -2.05 -11.72 -4.63
CA LEU A 69 -2.71 -10.49 -4.19
C LEU A 69 -4.19 -10.73 -3.89
N LEU A 70 -4.89 -11.46 -4.77
CA LEU A 70 -6.29 -11.82 -4.56
C LEU A 70 -6.47 -12.62 -3.27
N ASP A 71 -5.65 -13.66 -3.06
CA ASP A 71 -5.72 -14.51 -1.86
C ASP A 71 -5.43 -13.71 -0.58
N LEU A 72 -4.41 -12.83 -0.62
CA LEU A 72 -4.07 -11.96 0.50
C LEU A 72 -5.24 -11.04 0.89
N LEU A 73 -5.91 -10.44 -0.09
CA LEU A 73 -7.00 -9.51 0.16
C LEU A 73 -8.30 -10.21 0.55
N LYS A 74 -8.62 -11.35 -0.07
CA LYS A 74 -9.81 -12.17 0.27
C LYS A 74 -9.81 -12.61 1.74
N GLY A 75 -8.64 -12.82 2.34
CA GLY A 75 -8.53 -13.18 3.75
C GLY A 75 -8.83 -12.05 4.74
N GLN A 76 -8.97 -10.81 4.27
CA GLN A 76 -9.03 -9.61 5.12
C GLN A 76 -10.15 -8.64 4.77
N TYR A 77 -10.66 -8.68 3.54
CA TYR A 77 -11.56 -7.68 2.99
C TYR A 77 -12.72 -8.35 2.23
N SER A 78 -13.90 -7.78 2.34
CA SER A 78 -15.02 -8.07 1.42
C SER A 78 -14.70 -7.66 -0.01
N HIS A 79 -15.47 -8.14 -0.98
CA HIS A 79 -15.24 -7.81 -2.40
C HIS A 79 -15.23 -6.29 -2.68
N GLU A 80 -16.20 -5.55 -2.13
CA GLU A 80 -16.26 -4.09 -2.28
C GLU A 80 -15.02 -3.41 -1.68
N GLU A 81 -14.58 -3.86 -0.51
CA GLU A 81 -13.37 -3.36 0.14
C GLU A 81 -12.12 -3.71 -0.65
N MET A 82 -12.02 -4.89 -1.26
CA MET A 82 -10.91 -5.27 -2.13
C MET A 82 -10.78 -4.31 -3.33
N CYS A 83 -11.89 -3.88 -3.92
CA CYS A 83 -11.88 -2.87 -4.98
C CYS A 83 -11.23 -1.56 -4.49
N LYS A 84 -11.67 -1.04 -3.34
CA LYS A 84 -11.13 0.20 -2.74
C LYS A 84 -9.65 0.05 -2.33
N VAL A 85 -9.28 -1.09 -1.73
CA VAL A 85 -7.90 -1.38 -1.32
C VAL A 85 -6.97 -1.52 -2.54
N SER A 86 -7.44 -2.13 -3.64
CA SER A 86 -6.65 -2.21 -4.88
C SER A 86 -6.38 -0.81 -5.47
N SER A 87 -7.36 0.09 -5.43
CA SER A 87 -7.18 1.49 -5.84
C SER A 87 -6.23 2.24 -4.92
N PHE A 88 -6.31 2.01 -3.60
CA PHE A 88 -5.33 2.52 -2.65
C PHE A 88 -3.91 2.08 -3.01
N LEU A 89 -3.69 0.78 -3.25
CA LEU A 89 -2.37 0.25 -3.57
C LEU A 89 -1.79 0.88 -4.85
N LEU A 90 -2.60 1.02 -5.90
CA LEU A 90 -2.19 1.69 -7.14
C LEU A 90 -1.83 3.16 -6.94
N ASN A 91 -2.64 3.91 -6.18
CA ASN A 91 -2.38 5.31 -5.88
C ASN A 91 -1.17 5.49 -4.95
N GLY A 92 -1.02 4.61 -3.95
CA GLY A 92 0.14 4.56 -3.07
C GLY A 92 1.42 4.28 -3.84
N MET A 93 1.44 3.28 -4.74
CA MET A 93 2.61 2.99 -5.57
C MET A 93 2.93 4.13 -6.53
N SER A 94 1.90 4.79 -7.07
CA SER A 94 2.10 5.98 -7.92
C SER A 94 2.71 7.15 -7.15
N ALA A 95 2.28 7.37 -5.91
CA ALA A 95 2.84 8.40 -5.03
C ALA A 95 4.29 8.07 -4.63
N ASP A 96 4.56 6.80 -4.31
CA ASP A 96 5.90 6.33 -3.95
C ASP A 96 6.90 6.47 -5.10
N LEU A 97 6.49 6.07 -6.31
CA LEU A 97 7.29 6.20 -7.53
C LEU A 97 7.66 7.65 -7.85
N LYS A 98 6.76 8.61 -7.54
CA LYS A 98 6.96 10.04 -7.79
C LYS A 98 7.76 10.74 -6.69
N SER A 99 8.03 10.07 -5.56
CA SER A 99 8.74 10.67 -4.44
C SER A 99 10.23 10.86 -4.76
N GLU A 100 10.90 11.80 -4.08
CA GLU A 100 12.36 12.03 -4.19
C GLU A 100 13.22 10.90 -3.58
N GLY A 101 12.59 9.80 -3.18
CA GLY A 101 13.24 8.60 -2.67
C GLY A 101 12.19 7.49 -2.55
N PRO A 102 11.89 6.79 -3.66
CA PRO A 102 10.96 5.67 -3.67
C PRO A 102 11.37 4.64 -2.64
N SER A 103 10.39 4.06 -1.95
CA SER A 103 10.65 3.07 -0.91
C SER A 103 11.15 1.73 -1.48
N VAL A 104 10.89 1.51 -2.76
CA VAL A 104 11.23 0.32 -3.54
C VAL A 104 11.71 0.74 -4.93
N GLU A 105 12.58 -0.08 -5.53
CA GLU A 105 13.07 0.09 -6.90
C GLU A 105 11.94 0.35 -7.91
N PRO A 106 12.04 1.41 -8.75
CA PRO A 106 11.00 1.80 -9.70
C PRO A 106 10.48 0.67 -10.60
N PRO A 107 11.32 -0.21 -11.19
CA PRO A 107 10.84 -1.31 -12.02
C PRO A 107 9.99 -2.32 -11.25
N LYS A 108 10.30 -2.56 -9.97
CA LYS A 108 9.54 -3.46 -9.11
C LYS A 108 8.17 -2.89 -8.76
N LEU A 109 8.08 -1.58 -8.49
CA LEU A 109 6.80 -0.90 -8.29
C LEU A 109 5.95 -0.96 -9.57
N GLN A 110 6.53 -0.74 -10.74
CA GLN A 110 5.80 -0.81 -12.02
C GLN A 110 5.25 -2.22 -12.31
N LEU A 111 6.03 -3.26 -12.00
CA LEU A 111 5.57 -4.64 -12.12
C LEU A 111 4.39 -4.92 -11.16
N LEU A 112 4.51 -4.55 -9.89
CA LEU A 112 3.43 -4.70 -8.90
C LEU A 112 2.17 -3.91 -9.30
N MET A 113 2.32 -2.69 -9.83
CA MET A 113 1.19 -1.92 -10.35
C MET A 113 0.49 -2.65 -11.51
N SER A 114 1.22 -3.39 -12.33
CA SER A 114 0.63 -4.20 -13.41
C SER A 114 -0.15 -5.38 -12.84
N GLU A 115 0.40 -6.06 -11.82
CA GLU A 115 -0.29 -7.15 -11.10
C GLU A 115 -1.56 -6.65 -10.39
N ILE A 116 -1.55 -5.44 -9.80
CA ILE A 116 -2.74 -4.85 -9.17
C ILE A 116 -3.81 -4.49 -10.21
N ARG A 117 -3.44 -4.05 -11.42
CA ARG A 117 -4.41 -3.84 -12.50
C ARG A 117 -5.04 -5.15 -12.96
N ASN A 118 -4.26 -6.23 -13.02
CA ASN A 118 -4.78 -7.57 -13.29
C ASN A 118 -5.79 -7.99 -12.21
N LEU A 119 -5.47 -7.72 -10.94
CA LEU A 119 -6.38 -7.96 -9.82
C LEU A 119 -7.69 -7.17 -9.98
N GLN A 120 -7.61 -5.88 -10.32
CA GLN A 120 -8.80 -5.06 -10.56
C GLN A 120 -9.70 -5.63 -11.65
N ALA A 121 -9.11 -6.12 -12.75
CA ALA A 121 -9.87 -6.77 -13.82
C ALA A 121 -10.59 -8.05 -13.32
N ILE A 122 -9.95 -8.83 -12.45
CA ILE A 122 -10.59 -9.99 -11.81
C ILE A 122 -11.74 -9.53 -10.91
N LEU A 123 -11.54 -8.52 -10.06
CA LEU A 123 -12.58 -8.02 -9.15
C LEU A 123 -13.80 -7.51 -9.92
N THR A 124 -13.61 -6.76 -11.01
CA THR A 124 -14.70 -6.33 -11.90
C THR A 124 -15.41 -7.51 -12.56
N SER A 125 -14.69 -8.57 -12.93
CA SER A 125 -15.31 -9.79 -13.46
C SER A 125 -16.22 -10.45 -12.42
N TYR A 126 -15.78 -10.54 -11.16
CA TYR A 126 -16.61 -11.05 -10.07
C TYR A 126 -17.87 -10.21 -9.87
N GLU A 127 -17.75 -8.87 -9.87
CA GLU A 127 -18.90 -7.97 -9.75
C GLU A 127 -19.95 -8.20 -10.87
N PHE A 128 -19.48 -8.41 -12.10
CA PHE A 128 -20.35 -8.76 -13.21
C PHE A 128 -21.12 -10.06 -12.93
N PHE A 129 -20.42 -11.13 -12.52
CA PHE A 129 -21.07 -12.41 -12.25
C PHE A 129 -21.98 -12.37 -11.04
N ASP A 130 -21.60 -11.69 -9.96
CA ASP A 130 -22.44 -11.54 -8.76
C ASP A 130 -23.76 -10.82 -9.09
N SER A 131 -23.73 -9.84 -10.00
CA SER A 131 -24.94 -9.12 -10.44
C SER A 131 -25.84 -9.92 -11.38
N ARG A 132 -25.30 -10.89 -12.13
CA ARG A 132 -26.01 -11.62 -13.19
C ARG A 132 -26.40 -13.04 -12.82
N ALA A 133 -25.62 -13.71 -11.97
CA ALA A 133 -25.82 -15.10 -11.60
C ALA A 133 -27.20 -15.36 -10.99
N PRO A 134 -27.75 -14.51 -10.08
CA PRO A 134 -29.10 -14.73 -9.55
C PRO A 134 -30.15 -14.79 -10.66
N THR A 135 -30.09 -13.86 -11.62
CA THR A 135 -31.04 -13.83 -12.76
C THR A 135 -30.93 -15.06 -13.66
N ILE A 136 -29.74 -15.64 -13.79
CA ILE A 136 -29.50 -16.84 -14.63
C ILE A 136 -29.92 -18.11 -13.90
N LEU A 137 -29.79 -18.14 -12.57
CA LEU A 137 -30.07 -19.32 -11.75
C LEU A 137 -31.54 -19.39 -11.28
N ASP A 138 -32.22 -18.25 -11.22
CA ASP A 138 -33.65 -18.15 -10.88
C ASP A 138 -34.57 -18.35 -12.10
N SER A 139 -34.02 -18.51 -13.31
CA SER A 139 -34.71 -18.80 -14.57
C SER A 139 -34.61 -20.27 -14.97
#